data_AF-R9IFR4-F1
#
_entry.id   AF-R9IFR4-F1
#
_cell.length_a   1.000
_cell.length_b   1.000
_cell.length_c   1.000
_cell.angle_alpha   90.00
_cell.angle_beta   90.00
_cell.angle_gamma   90.00
#
_symmetry.space_group_name_H-M   'P 1'
#
loop_
_entity.id
_entity.type
_entity.pdbx_description
1 polymer ?
#
loop_
_entity_poly.entity_id
_entity_poly.type
_entity_poly.pdbx_seq_one_letter_code
_entity_poly.pdbx_strand_id
1 'polypeptide(L)'
;MPIELYIMAAVWLLIDWVCRFMLKRNLYQLYMKKENGRVQLAEIKKWRAIYYTRPVRYEVIIEYMTGSGKKTVTITTSSSFLKKYKDEKSIQIVTVPGTNFVFLAEEKWIVQNIELWVVICVLSIFIVILLLIGFLQAWSMGMLQGIIYLSFLLIYLKLRHIVRPRTRCKHKARMKYVTDLSCEEVMEKLRQEAHNDFQFVKEKEDVKDNMYIFSIDWKAQLYQKYLRAGARYRVMVTPSQTGSTVWFYLSECSDDYALDQFAERLRGFMEEKIGAFREE
;
A
#
# COMPACT_ATOMS: atom_id res chain seq x y z
N MET A 1 -20.94 9.55 -34.59
CA MET A 1 -20.01 8.42 -34.40
C MET A 1 -18.76 8.73 -33.57
N PRO A 2 -17.94 9.77 -33.82
CA PRO A 2 -16.67 9.91 -33.07
C PRO A 2 -16.89 10.19 -31.58
N ILE A 3 -17.84 11.06 -31.23
CA ILE A 3 -18.11 11.46 -29.83
C ILE A 3 -18.55 10.27 -28.97
N GLU A 4 -19.44 9.41 -29.47
CA GLU A 4 -19.91 8.21 -28.75
C GLU A 4 -18.76 7.24 -28.48
N LEU A 5 -17.84 7.07 -29.45
CA LEU A 5 -16.66 6.21 -29.32
C LEU A 5 -15.69 6.76 -28.25
N TYR A 6 -15.50 8.07 -28.19
CA TYR A 6 -14.68 8.72 -27.15
C TYR A 6 -15.33 8.63 -25.77
N ILE A 7 -16.66 8.78 -25.66
CA ILE A 7 -17.39 8.60 -24.39
C ILE A 7 -17.25 7.15 -23.91
N MET A 8 -17.41 6.17 -24.81
CA MET A 8 -17.19 4.75 -24.46
C MET A 8 -15.75 4.50 -24.00
N ALA A 9 -14.74 5.00 -24.72
CA ALA A 9 -13.34 4.85 -24.31
C ALA A 9 -13.05 5.48 -22.94
N ALA A 10 -13.62 6.66 -22.64
CA ALA A 10 -13.48 7.32 -21.35
C ALA A 10 -14.12 6.52 -20.20
N VAL A 11 -15.31 5.95 -20.41
CA VAL A 11 -15.97 5.07 -19.42
C VAL A 11 -15.14 3.82 -19.15
N TRP A 12 -14.58 3.22 -20.20
CA TRP A 12 -13.74 2.02 -20.06
C TRP A 12 -12.43 2.33 -19.35
N LEU A 13 -11.80 3.48 -19.62
CA LEU A 13 -10.63 3.96 -18.88
C LEU A 13 -10.93 4.19 -17.39
N LEU A 14 -12.10 4.73 -17.05
CA LEU A 14 -12.53 4.89 -15.65
C LEU A 14 -12.70 3.53 -14.96
N ILE A 15 -13.33 2.57 -15.62
CA ILE A 15 -13.50 1.20 -15.09
C ILE A 15 -12.12 0.54 -14.89
N ASP A 16 -11.24 0.62 -15.88
CA ASP A 16 -9.87 0.09 -15.79
C ASP A 16 -9.09 0.73 -14.63
N TRP A 17 -9.20 2.05 -14.45
CA TRP A 17 -8.58 2.76 -13.35
C TRP A 17 -9.09 2.30 -11.98
N VAL A 18 -10.40 2.10 -11.83
CA VAL A 18 -11.01 1.55 -10.60
C VAL A 18 -10.50 0.13 -10.34
N CYS A 19 -10.46 -0.73 -11.36
CA CYS A 19 -9.94 -2.10 -11.24
C CYS A 19 -8.47 -2.11 -10.81
N ARG A 20 -7.62 -1.24 -11.38
CA ARG A 20 -6.22 -1.09 -10.98
C ARG A 20 -6.08 -0.61 -9.54
N PHE A 21 -6.90 0.35 -9.12
CA PHE A 21 -6.91 0.83 -7.74
C PHE A 21 -7.27 -0.29 -6.76
N MET A 22 -8.31 -1.08 -7.08
CA MET A 22 -8.69 -2.25 -6.28
C MET A 22 -7.57 -3.28 -6.22
N LEU A 23 -6.93 -3.59 -7.36
CA LEU A 23 -5.80 -4.52 -7.41
C LEU A 23 -4.63 -4.02 -6.55
N LYS A 24 -4.27 -2.74 -6.65
CA LYS A 24 -3.21 -2.12 -5.83
C LYS A 24 -3.50 -2.29 -4.33
N ARG A 25 -4.73 -1.97 -3.91
CA ARG A 25 -5.19 -2.13 -2.52
C ARG A 25 -5.10 -3.59 -2.07
N ASN A 26 -5.55 -4.53 -2.90
CA ASN A 26 -5.54 -5.95 -2.57
C ASN A 26 -4.11 -6.52 -2.50
N LEU A 27 -3.20 -6.07 -3.37
CA LEU A 27 -1.78 -6.44 -3.32
C LEU A 27 -1.12 -5.93 -2.04
N TYR A 28 -1.40 -4.69 -1.65
CA TYR A 28 -0.93 -4.14 -0.39
C TYR A 28 -1.45 -4.94 0.82
N GLN A 29 -2.74 -5.27 0.85
CA GLN A 29 -3.33 -6.08 1.91
C GLN A 29 -2.72 -7.49 1.97
N LEU A 30 -2.50 -8.14 0.81
CA LEU A 30 -1.84 -9.43 0.71
C LEU A 30 -0.40 -9.37 1.24
N TYR A 31 0.33 -8.30 0.89
CA TYR A 31 1.69 -8.07 1.36
C TYR A 31 1.73 -7.92 2.89
N MET A 32 0.85 -7.09 3.46
CA MET A 32 0.74 -6.92 4.91
C MET A 32 0.35 -8.23 5.62
N LYS A 33 -0.55 -9.02 5.03
CA LYS A 33 -0.94 -10.35 5.54
C LYS A 33 0.23 -11.33 5.55
N LYS A 34 1.05 -11.36 4.49
CA LYS A 34 2.18 -12.32 4.36
C LYS A 34 3.37 -11.96 5.25
N GLU A 35 3.76 -10.69 5.27
CA GLU A 35 4.98 -10.26 5.97
C GLU A 35 4.75 -9.98 7.46
N ASN A 36 3.56 -9.47 7.82
CA ASN A 36 3.29 -8.99 9.18
C ASN A 36 2.13 -9.73 9.88
N GLY A 37 1.50 -10.67 9.20
CA GLY A 37 0.33 -11.36 9.70
C GLY A 37 0.64 -12.32 10.84
N ARG A 38 -0.04 -12.14 11.96
CA ARG A 38 -0.11 -13.13 13.04
C ARG A 38 -1.40 -13.91 12.94
N VAL A 39 -1.28 -15.22 12.73
CA VAL A 39 -2.41 -16.14 12.74
C VAL A 39 -2.87 -16.31 14.18
N GLN A 40 -4.16 -16.14 14.42
CA GLN A 40 -4.77 -16.40 15.71
C GLN A 40 -6.21 -16.90 15.55
N LEU A 41 -6.70 -17.59 16.56
CA LEU A 41 -8.08 -18.05 16.62
C LEU A 41 -8.98 -16.91 17.14
N ALA A 42 -10.06 -16.63 16.44
CA ALA A 42 -11.10 -15.71 16.88
C ALA A 42 -12.39 -16.48 17.18
N GLU A 43 -13.16 -16.02 18.16
CA GLU A 43 -14.46 -16.57 18.52
C GLU A 43 -15.56 -15.90 17.68
N ILE A 44 -16.45 -16.69 17.09
CA ILE A 44 -17.60 -16.16 16.34
C ILE A 44 -18.71 -15.86 17.34
N LYS A 45 -19.08 -14.58 17.49
CA LYS A 45 -20.19 -14.15 18.34
C LYS A 45 -21.52 -14.18 17.62
N LYS A 46 -21.51 -13.86 16.32
CA LYS A 46 -22.73 -13.79 15.52
C LYS A 46 -22.43 -14.05 14.06
N TRP A 47 -23.32 -14.80 13.41
CA TRP A 47 -23.33 -15.00 11.96
C TRP A 47 -24.71 -14.63 11.43
N ARG A 48 -24.77 -13.91 10.32
CA ARG A 48 -26.03 -13.52 9.66
C ARG A 48 -25.87 -13.53 8.15
N ALA A 49 -26.85 -14.09 7.45
CA ALA A 49 -27.01 -13.87 6.00
C ALA A 49 -28.00 -12.72 5.75
N ILE A 50 -27.60 -11.79 4.88
CA ILE A 50 -28.36 -10.63 4.44
C ILE A 50 -28.88 -10.94 3.04
N TYR A 51 -30.12 -11.44 2.99
CA TYR A 51 -30.78 -11.87 1.76
C TYR A 51 -31.40 -10.74 0.94
N TYR A 52 -31.53 -9.53 1.51
CA TYR A 52 -32.17 -8.37 0.86
C TYR A 52 -31.30 -7.72 -0.23
N THR A 53 -30.05 -8.17 -0.42
CA THR A 53 -29.11 -7.66 -1.42
C THR A 53 -28.66 -8.78 -2.35
N ARG A 54 -28.58 -8.51 -3.67
CA ARG A 54 -27.94 -9.41 -4.64
C ARG A 54 -26.59 -8.82 -5.07
N PRO A 55 -25.47 -9.57 -4.98
CA PRO A 55 -25.35 -10.92 -4.42
C PRO A 55 -25.60 -10.98 -2.90
N VAL A 56 -26.04 -12.15 -2.39
CA VAL A 56 -26.29 -12.37 -0.94
C VAL A 56 -25.03 -12.05 -0.15
N ARG A 57 -25.15 -11.28 0.93
CA ARG A 57 -24.02 -10.91 1.79
C ARG A 57 -24.08 -11.69 3.09
N TYR A 58 -22.93 -12.14 3.57
CA TYR A 58 -22.75 -12.79 4.86
C TYR A 58 -22.02 -11.83 5.79
N GLU A 59 -22.53 -11.67 7.00
CA GLU A 59 -21.97 -10.84 8.06
C GLU A 59 -21.58 -11.76 9.22
N VAL A 60 -20.33 -11.63 9.67
CA VAL A 60 -19.80 -12.38 10.82
C VAL A 60 -19.15 -11.42 11.79
N ILE A 61 -19.58 -11.49 13.05
CA ILE A 61 -19.01 -10.72 14.16
C ILE A 61 -18.06 -11.64 14.91
N ILE A 62 -16.80 -11.27 14.94
CA ILE A 62 -15.72 -12.03 15.58
C ILE A 62 -15.14 -11.26 16.76
N GLU A 63 -14.78 -11.97 17.82
CA GLU A 63 -14.05 -11.46 18.98
C GLU A 63 -12.67 -12.12 19.04
N TYR A 64 -11.63 -11.32 19.25
CA TYR A 64 -10.27 -11.81 19.36
C TYR A 64 -9.46 -11.04 20.41
N MET A 65 -8.42 -11.69 20.93
CA MET A 65 -7.53 -11.10 21.91
C MET A 65 -6.45 -10.26 21.23
N THR A 66 -6.21 -9.08 21.77
CA THR A 66 -5.04 -8.24 21.48
C THR A 66 -4.27 -7.99 22.77
N GLY A 67 -3.00 -7.59 22.67
CA GLY A 67 -2.19 -7.27 23.86
C GLY A 67 -2.80 -6.21 24.79
N SER A 68 -3.76 -5.43 24.30
CA SER A 68 -4.51 -4.40 25.05
C SER A 68 -5.93 -4.82 25.47
N GLY A 69 -6.36 -6.07 25.19
CA GLY A 69 -7.67 -6.60 25.57
C GLY A 69 -8.45 -7.25 24.42
N LYS A 70 -9.74 -7.52 24.67
CA LYS A 70 -10.66 -8.08 23.68
C LYS A 70 -11.08 -7.03 22.65
N LYS A 71 -11.01 -7.37 21.36
CA LYS A 71 -11.53 -6.55 20.25
C LYS A 71 -12.57 -7.32 19.47
N THR A 72 -13.60 -6.60 19.04
CA THR A 72 -14.70 -7.12 18.21
C THR A 72 -14.65 -6.47 16.84
N VAL A 73 -14.74 -7.29 15.78
CA VAL A 73 -14.74 -6.82 14.39
C VAL A 73 -15.87 -7.50 13.63
N THR A 74 -16.53 -6.73 12.79
CA THR A 74 -17.55 -7.23 11.86
C THR A 74 -16.93 -7.40 10.48
N ILE A 75 -17.02 -8.60 9.92
CA ILE A 75 -16.58 -8.91 8.56
C ILE A 75 -17.82 -9.18 7.71
N THR A 76 -17.97 -8.42 6.63
CA THR A 76 -19.07 -8.58 5.69
C THR A 76 -18.53 -8.90 4.31
N THR A 77 -18.89 -10.04 3.74
CA THR A 77 -18.54 -10.38 2.34
C THR A 77 -19.67 -11.12 1.65
N SER A 78 -19.74 -11.00 0.33
CA SER A 78 -20.61 -11.80 -0.53
C SER A 78 -20.02 -13.17 -0.89
N SER A 79 -18.82 -13.47 -0.41
CA SER A 79 -18.16 -14.74 -0.67
C SER A 79 -18.92 -15.91 -0.03
N SER A 80 -19.16 -16.96 -0.81
CA SER A 80 -19.68 -18.25 -0.32
C SER A 80 -18.77 -18.88 0.74
N PHE A 81 -17.53 -18.42 0.85
CA PHE A 81 -16.58 -18.83 1.87
C PHE A 81 -17.10 -18.61 3.29
N LEU A 82 -17.75 -17.47 3.59
CA LEU A 82 -18.28 -17.22 4.93
C LEU A 82 -19.49 -18.10 5.28
N LYS A 83 -20.10 -18.77 4.30
CA LYS A 83 -21.22 -19.68 4.53
C LYS A 83 -20.81 -20.88 5.39
N LYS A 84 -19.57 -21.35 5.27
CA LYS A 84 -19.11 -22.55 5.98
C LYS A 84 -19.01 -22.34 7.49
N TYR A 85 -18.82 -21.10 7.94
CA TYR A 85 -18.71 -20.73 9.35
C TYR A 85 -20.05 -20.45 10.03
N LYS A 86 -21.17 -20.85 9.41
CA LYS A 86 -22.50 -20.64 9.98
C LYS A 86 -22.65 -21.36 11.34
N ASP A 87 -22.15 -22.58 11.42
CA ASP A 87 -22.30 -23.46 12.59
C ASP A 87 -20.97 -23.61 13.37
N GLU A 88 -19.92 -22.89 12.95
CA GLU A 88 -18.61 -22.93 13.63
C GLU A 88 -18.55 -21.90 14.77
N LYS A 89 -17.85 -22.28 15.85
CA LYS A 89 -17.66 -21.42 17.05
C LYS A 89 -16.44 -20.52 16.94
N SER A 90 -15.51 -20.84 16.04
CA SER A 90 -14.23 -20.15 15.93
C SER A 90 -13.77 -20.07 14.48
N ILE A 91 -12.98 -19.05 14.17
CA ILE A 91 -12.42 -18.84 12.84
C ILE A 91 -10.96 -18.42 12.94
N GLN A 92 -10.11 -18.93 12.05
CA GLN A 92 -8.73 -18.48 11.96
C GLN A 92 -8.65 -17.13 11.24
N ILE A 93 -8.09 -16.16 11.94
CA ILE A 93 -7.86 -14.82 11.41
C ILE A 93 -6.37 -14.51 11.40
N VAL A 94 -5.98 -13.61 10.50
CA VAL A 94 -4.66 -13.01 10.45
C VAL A 94 -4.81 -11.56 10.85
N THR A 95 -4.17 -11.17 11.95
CA THR A 95 -4.13 -9.80 12.41
C THR A 95 -2.75 -9.20 12.16
N VAL A 96 -2.72 -7.91 11.85
CA VAL A 96 -1.46 -7.18 11.62
C VAL A 96 -1.22 -6.24 12.79
N PRO A 97 -0.16 -6.45 13.60
CA PRO A 97 0.13 -5.63 14.77
C PRO A 97 0.19 -4.14 14.43
N GLY A 98 -0.35 -3.31 15.32
CA GLY A 98 -0.41 -1.86 15.15
C GLY A 98 -1.48 -1.37 14.17
N THR A 99 -2.11 -2.23 13.35
CA THR A 99 -3.18 -1.84 12.41
C THR A 99 -4.55 -2.35 12.84
N ASN A 100 -5.61 -1.83 12.22
CA ASN A 100 -6.97 -2.36 12.34
C ASN A 100 -7.25 -3.47 11.31
N PHE A 101 -6.22 -3.98 10.61
CA PHE A 101 -6.41 -5.00 9.61
C PHE A 101 -6.64 -6.37 10.24
N VAL A 102 -7.78 -6.95 9.88
CA VAL A 102 -8.16 -8.31 10.23
C VAL A 102 -8.54 -9.03 8.94
N PHE A 103 -7.79 -10.08 8.62
CA PHE A 103 -8.00 -10.88 7.44
C PHE A 103 -8.46 -12.29 7.83
N LEU A 104 -9.24 -12.93 6.97
CA LEU A 104 -9.52 -14.35 7.12
C LEU A 104 -8.30 -15.15 6.64
N ALA A 105 -7.87 -16.15 7.42
CA ALA A 105 -6.65 -16.89 7.12
C ALA A 105 -6.73 -17.61 5.76
N GLU A 106 -7.86 -18.25 5.49
CA GLU A 106 -8.09 -19.08 4.31
C GLU A 106 -8.52 -18.31 3.05
N GLU A 107 -8.76 -17.01 3.13
CA GLU A 107 -9.17 -16.23 1.96
C GLU A 107 -8.05 -16.20 0.90
N LYS A 108 -8.38 -16.65 -0.32
CA LYS A 108 -7.43 -16.78 -1.44
C LYS A 108 -7.32 -15.48 -2.24
N TRP A 109 -6.76 -14.45 -1.60
CA TRP A 109 -6.49 -13.13 -2.22
C TRP A 109 -5.66 -13.22 -3.51
N ILE A 110 -4.80 -14.24 -3.63
CA ILE A 110 -4.02 -14.50 -4.85
C ILE A 110 -4.94 -14.75 -6.06
N VAL A 111 -6.00 -15.53 -5.88
CA VAL A 111 -6.94 -15.87 -6.96
C VAL A 111 -7.72 -14.62 -7.40
N GLN A 112 -8.24 -13.85 -6.45
CA GLN A 112 -8.94 -12.60 -6.74
C GLN A 112 -8.03 -11.58 -7.46
N ASN A 113 -6.75 -11.52 -7.09
CA ASN A 113 -5.79 -10.64 -7.74
C ASN A 113 -5.48 -11.08 -9.18
N ILE A 114 -5.40 -12.40 -9.43
CA ILE A 114 -5.24 -12.94 -10.79
C ILE A 114 -6.47 -12.62 -11.64
N GLU A 115 -7.67 -12.83 -11.11
CA GLU A 115 -8.93 -12.50 -11.80
C GLU A 115 -9.01 -11.01 -12.16
N LEU A 116 -8.69 -10.12 -11.20
CA LEU A 116 -8.60 -8.68 -11.45
C LEU A 116 -7.55 -8.34 -12.52
N TRP A 117 -6.39 -9.00 -12.49
CA TRP A 117 -5.36 -8.82 -13.51
C TRP A 117 -5.85 -9.20 -14.91
N VAL A 118 -6.54 -10.34 -15.05
CA VAL A 118 -7.11 -10.78 -16.33
C VAL A 118 -8.13 -9.76 -16.84
N VAL A 119 -9.03 -9.26 -15.97
CA VAL A 119 -10.01 -8.23 -16.34
C VAL A 119 -9.33 -6.95 -16.81
N ILE A 120 -8.31 -6.46 -16.10
CA ILE A 120 -7.52 -5.28 -16.48
C ILE A 120 -6.85 -5.49 -17.84
N CYS A 121 -6.24 -6.65 -18.08
CA CYS A 121 -5.62 -6.98 -19.36
C CYS A 121 -6.62 -6.94 -20.51
N VAL A 122 -7.79 -7.58 -20.34
CA VAL A 122 -8.84 -7.61 -21.36
C VAL A 122 -9.35 -6.19 -21.63
N LEU A 123 -9.69 -5.41 -20.60
CA LEU A 123 -10.14 -4.02 -20.75
C LEU A 123 -9.10 -3.16 -21.46
N SER A 124 -7.83 -3.30 -21.10
CA SER A 124 -6.72 -2.55 -21.71
C SER A 124 -6.62 -2.83 -23.22
N ILE A 125 -6.77 -4.10 -23.64
CA ILE A 125 -6.76 -4.47 -25.07
C ILE A 125 -7.91 -3.80 -25.82
N PHE A 126 -9.13 -3.87 -25.29
CA PHE A 126 -10.29 -3.25 -25.91
C PHE A 126 -10.18 -1.72 -25.99
N ILE A 127 -9.66 -1.06 -24.96
CA ILE A 127 -9.39 0.38 -24.96
C ILE A 127 -8.41 0.73 -26.10
N VAL A 128 -7.32 -0.04 -26.26
CA VAL A 128 -6.36 0.18 -27.35
C VAL A 128 -7.03 0.01 -28.72
N ILE A 129 -7.85 -1.02 -28.91
CA ILE A 129 -8.58 -1.24 -30.17
C ILE A 129 -9.52 -0.06 -30.48
N LEU A 130 -10.29 0.41 -29.49
CA LEU A 130 -11.19 1.55 -29.65
C LEU A 130 -10.43 2.83 -29.99
N LEU A 131 -9.32 3.09 -29.30
CA LEU A 131 -8.46 4.24 -29.60
C LEU A 131 -7.84 4.15 -31.00
N LEU A 132 -7.44 2.96 -31.45
CA LEU A 132 -6.92 2.74 -32.80
C LEU A 132 -8.00 2.97 -33.87
N ILE A 133 -9.23 2.52 -33.66
CA ILE A 133 -10.36 2.76 -34.57
C ILE A 133 -10.67 4.26 -34.65
N GLY A 134 -10.73 4.94 -33.50
CA GLY A 134 -10.91 6.40 -33.44
C GLY A 134 -9.76 7.16 -34.12
N PHE A 135 -8.53 6.67 -33.97
CA PHE A 135 -7.34 7.24 -34.60
C PHE A 135 -7.34 7.06 -36.12
N LEU A 136 -7.71 5.88 -36.62
CA LEU A 136 -7.84 5.59 -38.05
C LEU A 136 -8.94 6.44 -38.72
N GLN A 137 -10.02 6.75 -37.99
CA GLN A 137 -11.08 7.65 -38.47
C GLN A 137 -10.68 9.13 -38.47
N ALA A 138 -9.76 9.54 -37.60
CA ALA A 138 -9.33 10.93 -37.44
C ALA A 138 -8.09 11.30 -38.29
N TRP A 139 -7.76 10.49 -39.31
CA TRP A 139 -6.49 10.57 -40.03
C TRP A 139 -6.27 11.93 -40.73
N SER A 140 -5.46 12.78 -40.11
CA SER A 140 -4.66 13.80 -40.80
C SER A 140 -3.18 13.57 -40.47
N MET A 141 -2.29 13.77 -41.46
CA MET A 141 -0.85 13.50 -41.33
C MET A 141 -0.18 14.17 -40.11
N GLY A 142 -0.71 15.29 -39.62
CA GLY A 142 -0.14 16.05 -38.50
C GLY A 142 -0.16 15.31 -37.15
N MET A 143 -1.17 14.47 -36.89
CA MET A 143 -1.27 13.76 -35.60
C MET A 143 -0.28 12.59 -35.49
N LEU A 144 0.11 12.00 -36.62
CA LEU A 144 1.08 10.90 -36.68
C LEU A 144 2.49 11.39 -36.33
N GLN A 145 2.84 12.59 -36.78
CA GLN A 145 4.07 13.27 -36.40
C GLN A 145 4.11 13.57 -34.90
N GLY A 146 3.00 14.06 -34.32
CA GLY A 146 2.90 14.31 -32.88
C GLY A 146 3.15 13.08 -32.02
N ILE A 147 2.60 11.92 -32.40
CA ILE A 147 2.80 10.65 -31.67
C ILE A 147 4.23 10.14 -31.81
N ILE A 148 4.86 10.28 -32.98
CA ILE A 148 6.28 9.93 -33.17
C ILE A 148 7.18 10.80 -32.27
N TYR A 149 6.95 12.11 -32.21
CA TYR A 149 7.71 12.98 -31.31
C TYR A 149 7.48 12.68 -29.84
N LEU A 150 6.22 12.40 -29.44
CA LEU A 150 5.89 12.07 -28.05
C LEU A 150 6.51 10.74 -27.63
N SER A 151 6.52 9.74 -28.52
CA SER A 151 7.14 8.44 -28.27
C SER A 151 8.67 8.55 -28.17
N PHE A 152 9.33 9.34 -29.03
CA PHE A 152 10.76 9.64 -28.92
C PHE A 152 11.11 10.36 -27.61
N LEU A 153 10.29 11.34 -27.19
CA LEU A 153 10.49 12.04 -25.92
C LEU A 153 10.36 11.09 -24.72
N LEU A 154 9.36 10.20 -24.73
CA LEU A 154 9.16 9.20 -23.67
C LEU A 154 10.32 8.19 -23.62
N ILE A 155 10.83 7.76 -24.77
CA ILE A 155 12.00 6.89 -24.88
C ILE A 155 13.25 7.60 -24.33
N TYR A 156 13.48 8.86 -24.71
CA TYR A 156 14.59 9.67 -24.21
C TYR A 156 14.53 9.84 -22.68
N LEU A 157 13.36 10.15 -22.12
CA LEU A 157 13.17 10.26 -20.67
C LEU A 157 13.43 8.94 -19.94
N LYS A 158 12.99 7.81 -20.51
CA LYS A 158 13.29 6.47 -19.95
C LYS A 158 14.78 6.16 -19.99
N LEU A 159 15.46 6.41 -21.11
CA LEU A 159 16.91 6.22 -21.26
C LEU A 159 17.70 7.06 -20.25
N ARG A 160 17.32 8.33 -20.05
CA ARG A 160 17.94 9.20 -19.03
C ARG A 160 17.78 8.67 -17.61
N HIS A 161 16.69 7.98 -17.32
CA HIS A 161 16.41 7.43 -15.98
C HIS A 161 17.12 6.09 -15.70
N ILE A 162 17.54 5.36 -16.75
CA ILE A 162 18.24 4.06 -16.65
C ILE A 162 19.73 4.24 -16.27
N VAL A 163 20.35 5.37 -16.60
CA VAL A 163 21.80 5.60 -16.45
C VAL A 163 22.25 5.90 -15.01
N ARG A 164 21.35 6.00 -14.03
CA ARG A 164 21.77 6.09 -12.61
C ARG A 164 21.99 4.69 -12.03
N PRO A 165 23.24 4.29 -11.70
CA PRO A 165 23.45 3.08 -10.94
C PRO A 165 22.97 3.35 -9.52
N ARG A 166 21.91 2.66 -9.10
CA ARG A 166 21.49 2.66 -7.69
C ARG A 166 21.65 1.25 -7.18
N THR A 167 22.60 1.07 -6.27
CA THR A 167 22.53 0.04 -5.24
C THR A 167 21.23 0.27 -4.45
N ARG A 168 20.12 -0.27 -4.94
CA ARG A 168 18.79 -0.01 -4.39
C ARG A 168 18.68 -0.67 -3.03
N CYS A 169 18.58 0.14 -1.99
CA CYS A 169 18.08 -0.30 -0.69
C CYS A 169 16.63 -0.80 -0.90
N LYS A 170 16.41 -2.12 -0.95
CA LYS A 170 15.07 -2.66 -1.15
C LYS A 170 14.18 -2.29 0.03
N HIS A 171 13.03 -1.71 -0.25
CA HIS A 171 12.06 -1.42 0.79
C HIS A 171 11.47 -2.71 1.36
N LYS A 172 11.30 -2.76 2.68
CA LYS A 172 10.57 -3.82 3.39
C LYS A 172 9.47 -3.17 4.23
N ALA A 173 8.34 -3.86 4.42
CA ALA A 173 7.21 -3.39 5.22
C ALA A 173 7.65 -3.00 6.64
N ARG A 174 8.60 -3.77 7.15
CA ARG A 174 9.25 -3.62 8.43
C ARG A 174 10.73 -3.42 8.18
N MET A 175 11.25 -2.29 8.59
CA MET A 175 12.69 -2.01 8.55
C MET A 175 13.20 -1.88 9.98
N LYS A 176 14.23 -2.66 10.29
CA LYS A 176 14.90 -2.68 11.58
C LYS A 176 16.18 -1.88 11.48
N TYR A 177 16.36 -0.94 12.40
CA TYR A 177 17.61 -0.22 12.57
C TYR A 177 18.10 -0.40 13.99
N VAL A 178 19.39 -0.69 14.14
CA VAL A 178 20.04 -0.86 15.44
C VAL A 178 21.01 0.28 15.65
N THR A 179 21.01 0.83 16.86
CA THR A 179 21.87 1.93 17.28
C THR A 179 22.31 1.71 18.72
N ASP A 180 23.48 2.21 19.06
CA ASP A 180 24.04 2.16 20.41
C ASP A 180 23.42 3.22 21.34
N LEU A 181 22.59 4.12 20.79
CA LEU A 181 21.88 5.14 21.56
C LEU A 181 20.76 4.55 22.42
N SER A 182 20.48 5.21 23.54
CA SER A 182 19.34 4.89 24.40
C SER A 182 18.00 5.24 23.74
N CYS A 183 16.90 4.65 24.23
CA CYS A 183 15.59 4.88 23.63
C CYS A 183 15.18 6.36 23.70
N GLU A 184 15.53 7.05 24.78
CA GLU A 184 15.25 8.47 24.97
C GLU A 184 16.05 9.35 24.00
N GLU A 185 17.35 9.06 23.82
CA GLU A 185 18.22 9.78 22.89
C GLU A 185 17.78 9.61 21.43
N VAL A 186 17.37 8.40 21.05
CA VAL A 186 16.82 8.13 19.71
C VAL A 186 15.56 8.95 19.48
N MET A 187 14.66 8.97 20.46
CA MET A 187 13.40 9.70 20.37
C MET A 187 13.60 11.21 20.28
N GLU A 188 14.57 11.75 21.02
CA GLU A 188 14.92 13.16 20.97
C GLU A 188 15.57 13.54 19.64
N LYS A 189 16.52 12.73 19.16
CA LYS A 189 17.12 12.94 17.83
C LYS A 189 16.08 12.86 16.71
N LEU A 190 15.14 11.93 16.78
CA LEU A 190 14.05 11.84 15.80
C LEU A 190 13.18 13.10 15.79
N ARG A 191 12.97 13.76 16.94
CA ARG A 191 12.22 15.02 17.03
C ARG A 191 13.00 16.21 16.50
N GLN A 192 14.28 16.30 16.83
CA GLN A 192 15.13 17.44 16.47
C GLN A 192 15.56 17.39 15.00
N GLU A 193 15.87 16.21 14.46
CA GLU A 193 16.40 16.06 13.11
C GLU A 193 15.31 15.89 12.04
N ALA A 194 14.06 15.63 12.45
CA ALA A 194 12.91 15.61 11.54
C ALA A 194 12.47 17.04 11.17
N HIS A 195 13.29 17.70 10.35
CA HIS A 195 13.00 18.99 9.73
C HIS A 195 12.97 18.86 8.21
N ASN A 196 12.21 19.75 7.55
CA ASN A 196 12.03 19.81 6.09
C ASN A 196 11.29 18.60 5.48
N ASP A 197 12.01 17.69 4.81
CA ASP A 197 11.46 16.54 4.05
C ASP A 197 10.97 15.40 4.96
N PHE A 198 11.22 15.51 6.27
CA PHE A 198 10.86 14.52 7.28
C PHE A 198 9.99 15.15 8.37
N GLN A 199 8.96 14.46 8.82
CA GLN A 199 8.10 14.88 9.93
C GLN A 199 7.95 13.73 10.93
N PHE A 200 8.07 14.04 12.22
CA PHE A 200 7.92 13.06 13.29
C PHE A 200 6.89 13.54 14.32
N VAL A 201 5.76 12.83 14.43
CA VAL A 201 4.62 13.24 15.27
C VAL A 201 4.11 12.02 16.04
N LYS A 202 3.65 12.20 17.28
CA LYS A 202 3.04 11.12 18.06
C LYS A 202 1.66 10.75 17.47
N GLU A 203 1.35 9.46 17.31
CA GLU A 203 0.11 9.02 16.64
C GLU A 203 -1.16 9.37 17.45
N LYS A 204 -1.07 9.40 18.78
CA LYS A 204 -2.13 9.82 19.71
C LYS A 204 -1.52 10.53 20.93
N GLU A 205 -2.26 11.47 21.52
CA GLU A 205 -1.86 12.14 22.77
C GLU A 205 -1.90 11.21 24.00
N ASP A 206 -2.50 10.03 23.88
CA ASP A 206 -2.60 9.05 24.97
C ASP A 206 -1.20 8.61 25.45
N VAL A 207 -0.98 8.64 26.77
CA VAL A 207 0.34 8.44 27.40
C VAL A 207 0.82 6.97 27.28
N LYS A 208 -0.07 6.03 26.96
CA LYS A 208 0.22 4.58 26.93
C LYS A 208 0.61 4.00 25.57
N ASP A 209 0.38 4.69 24.45
CA ASP A 209 0.78 4.21 23.12
C ASP A 209 2.19 4.76 22.77
N ASN A 210 3.21 3.91 22.82
CA ASN A 210 4.59 4.21 22.38
C ASN A 210 4.73 4.16 20.85
N MET A 211 3.70 4.62 20.13
CA MET A 211 3.62 4.59 18.67
C MET A 211 3.73 6.01 18.11
N TYR A 212 4.73 6.21 17.27
CA TYR A 212 4.99 7.50 16.62
C TYR A 212 4.82 7.36 15.11
N ILE A 213 4.52 8.45 14.43
CA ILE A 213 4.43 8.52 12.97
C ILE A 213 5.65 9.27 12.47
N PHE A 214 6.39 8.65 11.57
CA PHE A 214 7.45 9.27 10.79
C PHE A 214 7.01 9.37 9.34
N SER A 215 6.91 10.59 8.83
CA SER A 215 6.50 10.88 7.45
C SER A 215 7.68 11.38 6.65
N ILE A 216 7.83 10.87 5.44
CA ILE A 216 8.79 11.34 4.44
C ILE A 216 7.98 12.00 3.33
N ASP A 217 8.13 13.31 3.17
CA ASP A 217 7.54 14.07 2.07
C ASP A 217 8.62 14.31 1.01
N TRP A 218 8.33 13.90 -0.22
CA TRP A 218 9.17 14.16 -1.37
C TRP A 218 8.53 15.22 -2.27
N LYS A 219 9.21 16.35 -2.44
CA LYS A 219 8.92 17.32 -3.50
C LYS A 219 9.85 17.05 -4.68
N ALA A 220 9.31 16.61 -5.81
CA ALA A 220 10.11 16.44 -7.02
C ALA A 220 10.67 17.80 -7.47
N GLN A 221 11.99 17.87 -7.60
CA GLN A 221 12.74 19.13 -7.69
C GLN A 221 12.52 19.93 -8.98
N LEU A 222 11.86 19.38 -10.02
CA LEU A 222 11.89 20.06 -11.33
C LEU A 222 10.58 20.21 -12.13
N TYR A 223 9.56 19.35 -12.13
CA TYR A 223 8.37 19.62 -13.00
C TYR A 223 7.01 19.10 -12.51
N GLN A 224 6.88 18.65 -11.26
CA GLN A 224 5.61 18.17 -10.73
C GLN A 224 5.29 18.82 -9.38
N LYS A 225 4.86 20.09 -9.44
CA LYS A 225 4.33 20.83 -8.27
C LYS A 225 3.07 20.19 -7.67
N TYR A 226 2.45 19.23 -8.36
CA TYR A 226 1.14 18.65 -8.02
C TYR A 226 1.17 17.20 -7.53
N LEU A 227 2.29 16.48 -7.66
CA LEU A 227 2.43 15.12 -7.14
C LEU A 227 3.34 15.17 -5.90
N ARG A 228 2.73 15.42 -4.74
CA ARG A 228 3.40 15.15 -3.46
C ARG A 228 3.46 13.63 -3.29
N ALA A 229 4.63 13.07 -3.52
CA ALA A 229 4.89 11.69 -3.16
C ALA A 229 5.30 11.66 -1.68
N GLY A 230 4.63 10.86 -0.86
CA GLY A 230 4.93 10.74 0.56
C GLY A 230 4.75 9.32 1.06
N ALA A 231 5.52 8.97 2.09
CA ALA A 231 5.40 7.71 2.81
C ALA A 231 5.29 7.99 4.31
N ARG A 232 4.34 7.35 4.97
CA ARG A 232 4.17 7.39 6.42
C ARG A 232 4.51 6.04 7.01
N TYR A 233 5.35 6.07 8.04
CA TYR A 233 5.78 4.93 8.81
C TYR A 233 5.30 5.10 10.24
N ARG A 234 4.85 4.00 10.84
CA ARG A 234 4.77 3.91 12.29
C ARG A 234 6.11 3.49 12.85
N VAL A 235 6.53 4.15 13.91
CA VAL A 235 7.82 3.98 14.55
C VAL A 235 7.60 3.43 15.95
N MET A 236 8.33 2.37 16.25
CA MET A 236 8.40 1.77 17.57
C MET A 236 9.87 1.64 17.96
N VAL A 237 10.24 2.20 19.11
CA VAL A 237 11.59 2.10 19.66
C VAL A 237 11.56 1.13 20.84
N THR A 238 12.43 0.13 20.81
CA THR A 238 12.55 -0.90 21.85
C THR A 238 13.98 -1.01 22.34
N PRO A 239 14.22 -1.20 23.65
CA PRO A 239 15.58 -1.39 24.17
C PRO A 239 16.21 -2.68 23.61
N SER A 240 17.52 -2.66 23.43
CA SER A 240 18.37 -3.78 22.98
C SER A 240 19.56 -3.96 23.94
N GLN A 241 20.32 -5.05 23.79
CA GLN A 241 21.43 -5.38 24.69
C GLN A 241 22.53 -4.32 24.76
N THR A 242 22.79 -3.60 23.66
CA THR A 242 23.85 -2.58 23.55
C THR A 242 23.34 -1.17 23.25
N GLY A 243 22.02 -0.95 23.29
CA GLY A 243 21.41 0.31 22.87
C GLY A 243 19.92 0.16 22.58
N SER A 244 19.48 0.58 21.40
CA SER A 244 18.07 0.58 21.01
C SER A 244 17.84 0.04 19.60
N THR A 245 16.66 -0.53 19.39
CA THR A 245 16.18 -0.94 18.08
C THR A 245 15.01 -0.05 17.66
N VAL A 246 15.10 0.51 16.46
CA VAL A 246 14.06 1.33 15.85
C VAL A 246 13.39 0.53 14.74
N TRP A 247 12.09 0.35 14.87
CA TRP A 247 11.26 -0.34 13.91
C TRP A 247 10.41 0.65 13.13
N PHE A 248 10.57 0.66 11.81
CA PHE A 248 9.69 1.41 10.91
C PHE A 248 8.74 0.44 10.23
N TYR A 249 7.43 0.69 10.40
CA TYR A 249 6.35 -0.05 9.78
C TYR A 249 5.65 0.83 8.77
N LEU A 250 5.67 0.45 7.49
CA LEU A 250 4.96 1.22 6.47
C LEU A 250 3.46 1.25 6.79
N SER A 251 2.89 2.45 6.91
CA SER A 251 1.48 2.68 7.21
C SER A 251 0.72 3.14 5.97
N GLU A 252 1.23 4.18 5.30
CA GLU A 252 0.62 4.77 4.11
C GLU A 252 1.72 5.12 3.10
N CYS A 253 1.45 4.93 1.81
CA CYS A 253 2.33 5.40 0.74
C CYS A 253 1.49 5.93 -0.42
N SER A 254 1.87 7.08 -0.96
CA SER A 254 1.23 7.63 -2.16
C SER A 254 1.63 6.87 -3.43
N ASP A 255 2.86 6.36 -3.50
CA ASP A 255 3.44 5.75 -4.70
C ASP A 255 4.32 4.53 -4.38
N ASP A 256 3.77 3.35 -4.66
CA ASP A 256 4.40 2.05 -4.43
C ASP A 256 5.68 1.88 -5.27
N TYR A 257 5.78 2.55 -6.43
CA TYR A 257 6.97 2.48 -7.28
C TYR A 257 8.14 3.30 -6.72
N ALA A 258 7.87 4.19 -5.75
CA ALA A 258 8.87 5.00 -5.07
C ALA A 258 9.33 4.40 -3.74
N LEU A 259 8.83 3.24 -3.32
CA LEU A 259 9.15 2.61 -2.03
C LEU A 259 10.65 2.42 -1.80
N ASP A 260 11.38 1.91 -2.80
CA ASP A 260 12.84 1.75 -2.70
C ASP A 260 13.57 3.10 -2.51
N GLN A 261 13.04 4.18 -3.08
CA GLN A 261 13.60 5.52 -2.90
C GLN A 261 13.32 6.05 -1.50
N PHE A 262 12.14 5.76 -0.94
CA PHE A 262 11.83 6.07 0.45
C PHE A 262 12.68 5.26 1.42
N ALA A 263 12.93 3.98 1.14
CA ALA A 263 13.83 3.15 1.95
C ALA A 263 15.28 3.64 1.91
N GLU A 264 15.78 4.09 0.75
CA GLU A 264 17.09 4.74 0.65
C GLU A 264 17.16 6.02 1.49
N ARG A 265 16.16 6.90 1.40
CA ARG A 265 16.13 8.14 2.18
C ARG A 265 16.06 7.87 3.68
N LEU A 266 15.21 6.93 4.08
CA LEU A 266 15.10 6.54 5.48
C LEU A 266 16.43 5.97 5.98
N ARG A 267 17.08 5.12 5.19
CA ARG A 267 18.40 4.58 5.52
C ARG A 267 19.43 5.69 5.72
N GLY A 268 19.54 6.62 4.75
CA GLY A 268 20.47 7.75 4.86
C GLY A 268 20.19 8.62 6.09
N PHE A 269 18.93 8.91 6.38
CA PHE A 269 18.55 9.64 7.60
C PHE A 269 18.97 8.88 8.88
N MET A 270 18.69 7.58 8.97
CA MET A 270 19.04 6.77 10.14
C MET A 270 20.56 6.63 10.32
N GLU A 271 21.31 6.43 9.25
CA GLU A 271 22.77 6.31 9.27
C GLU A 271 23.44 7.65 9.62
N GLU A 272 23.04 8.75 8.98
CA GLU A 272 23.70 10.06 9.14
C GLU A 272 23.30 10.79 10.44
N LYS A 273 22.02 10.73 10.82
CA LYS A 273 21.50 11.53 11.94
C LYS A 273 21.48 10.77 13.26
N ILE A 274 21.14 9.49 13.19
CA ILE A 274 20.98 8.64 14.38
C ILE A 274 22.21 7.75 14.60
N GLY A 275 23.03 7.51 13.57
CA GLY A 275 24.13 6.55 13.67
C GLY A 275 23.61 5.12 13.80
N ALA A 276 22.49 4.81 13.15
CA ALA A 276 21.86 3.50 13.18
C ALA A 276 22.12 2.76 11.86
N PHE A 277 22.46 1.47 11.93
CA PHE A 277 22.61 0.64 10.75
C PHE A 277 21.37 -0.24 10.53
N ARG A 278 21.06 -0.53 9.27
CA ARG A 278 19.94 -1.39 8.91
C ARG A 278 20.32 -2.86 9.11
N GLU A 279 19.48 -3.59 9.83
CA GLU A 279 19.57 -5.05 9.94
C GLU A 279 18.59 -5.66 8.92
N GLU A 280 19.08 -6.58 8.09
CA GLU A 280 18.30 -7.16 6.99
C GLU A 280 17.28 -8.22 7.43
#